data_AF-A0A9P6AUQ0-F1
#
_entry.id   AF-A0A9P6AUQ0-F1
#
_cell.length_a   1.000
_cell.length_b   1.000
_cell.length_c   1.000
_cell.angle_alpha   90.00
_cell.angle_beta   90.00
_cell.angle_gamma   90.00
#
_symmetry.space_group_name_H-M   'P 1'
#
loop_
_entity.id
_entity.type
_entity.pdbx_description
1 polymer ?
#
loop_
_entity_poly.entity_id
_entity_poly.type
_entity_poly.pdbx_seq_one_letter_code
_entity_poly.pdbx_strand_id
1 'polypeptide(L)'
;MRGTSLLILALVSTWDLRVRFRNIKIDGHPLPQQFFSDFTKVAEDEAKHFSLLRRIEELGSFYGAQSVHAGFWEAGRETAHSLSAHLCIIHPVHEARGLDVNPPTVAKFRAAGDLDSVEVWKFLRPYTTMK
;
A
#
# COMPACT_ATOMS: atom_id res chain seq x y z
N MET A 1 13.66 15.86 -6.93
CA MET A 1 12.46 15.85 -6.06
C MET A 1 11.49 14.77 -6.51
N ARG A 2 11.62 13.54 -6.01
CA ARG A 2 10.62 12.47 -6.24
C ARG A 2 10.63 11.59 -5.00
N GLY A 3 9.78 11.93 -4.04
CA GLY A 3 9.66 11.24 -2.76
C GLY A 3 8.21 11.29 -2.34
N THR A 4 7.52 10.17 -2.47
CA THR A 4 6.13 10.00 -2.05
C THR A 4 5.97 8.54 -1.66
N SER A 5 5.82 8.32 -0.37
CA SER A 5 5.96 7.06 0.33
C SER A 5 4.62 6.35 0.58
N LEU A 6 4.65 5.15 1.17
CA LEU A 6 3.62 4.08 1.15
C LEU A 6 2.16 4.49 1.49
N LEU A 7 1.90 5.69 1.99
CA LEU A 7 0.54 6.27 2.08
C LEU A 7 -0.08 6.66 0.74
N ILE A 8 0.79 6.80 -0.24
CA ILE A 8 0.46 7.07 -1.63
C ILE A 8 -0.27 5.86 -2.21
N LEU A 9 -0.15 4.65 -1.65
CA LEU A 9 -0.77 3.46 -2.25
C LEU A 9 -2.25 3.64 -2.53
N ALA A 10 -3.02 4.12 -1.57
CA ALA A 10 -4.45 3.99 -1.68
C ALA A 10 -5.14 5.29 -2.10
N LEU A 11 -4.60 6.45 -1.70
CA LEU A 11 -5.02 7.76 -2.23
C LEU A 11 -4.55 7.97 -3.67
N VAL A 12 -3.31 7.57 -3.99
CA VAL A 12 -2.85 7.62 -5.38
C VAL A 12 -3.42 6.46 -6.18
N SER A 13 -3.53 5.21 -5.71
CA SER A 13 -4.22 4.18 -6.52
C SER A 13 -5.67 4.53 -6.81
N THR A 14 -6.45 5.05 -5.85
CA THR A 14 -7.85 5.42 -6.13
C THR A 14 -7.96 6.51 -7.20
N TRP A 15 -7.15 7.57 -7.09
CA TRP A 15 -7.15 8.65 -8.06
C TRP A 15 -6.51 8.24 -9.39
N ASP A 16 -5.45 7.43 -9.35
CA ASP A 16 -4.73 6.89 -10.50
C ASP A 16 -5.64 5.96 -11.31
N LEU A 17 -6.36 5.05 -10.65
CA LEU A 17 -7.38 4.21 -11.25
C LEU A 17 -8.46 5.05 -11.93
N ARG A 18 -8.97 6.08 -11.23
CA ARG A 18 -10.00 6.97 -11.79
C ARG A 18 -9.48 7.76 -12.99
N VAL A 19 -8.31 8.36 -12.90
CA VAL A 19 -7.75 9.18 -13.98
C VAL A 19 -7.39 8.33 -15.20
N ARG A 20 -6.78 7.16 -15.01
CA ARG A 20 -6.33 6.30 -16.09
C ARG A 20 -7.46 5.49 -16.73
N PHE A 21 -8.38 4.98 -15.91
CA PHE A 21 -9.34 3.97 -16.36
C PHE A 21 -10.81 4.44 -16.36
N ARG A 22 -11.11 5.72 -16.09
CA ARG A 22 -12.51 6.23 -16.16
C ARG A 22 -13.27 5.92 -17.44
N ASN A 23 -12.55 5.80 -18.56
CA ASN A 23 -13.13 5.61 -19.88
C ASN A 23 -13.17 4.13 -20.32
N ILE A 24 -12.67 3.21 -19.48
CA ILE A 24 -12.72 1.78 -19.77
C ILE A 24 -14.17 1.31 -19.72
N LYS A 25 -14.50 0.43 -20.66
CA LYS A 25 -15.77 -0.29 -20.71
C LYS A 25 -15.51 -1.78 -20.60
N ILE A 26 -16.29 -2.45 -19.76
CA ILE A 26 -16.33 -3.91 -19.66
C ILE A 26 -17.66 -4.33 -20.29
N ASP A 27 -17.60 -5.18 -21.32
CA ASP A 27 -18.77 -5.64 -22.09
C ASP A 27 -19.64 -4.49 -22.62
N GLY A 28 -19.02 -3.38 -23.02
CA GLY A 28 -19.70 -2.20 -23.55
C GLY A 28 -20.25 -1.23 -22.50
N HIS A 29 -20.17 -1.57 -21.21
CA HIS A 29 -20.64 -0.75 -20.11
C HIS A 29 -19.48 -0.04 -19.39
N PRO A 30 -19.62 1.25 -19.04
CA PRO A 30 -18.61 1.94 -18.24
C PRO A 30 -18.51 1.32 -16.85
N LEU A 31 -17.33 1.43 -16.24
CA LEU A 31 -17.17 1.06 -14.84
C LEU A 31 -18.11 1.90 -13.94
N PRO A 32 -18.82 1.29 -12.98
CA PRO A 32 -19.71 2.02 -12.08
C PRO A 32 -18.89 2.96 -11.19
N GLN A 33 -19.47 4.11 -10.82
CA GLN A 33 -18.80 5.05 -9.91
C GLN A 33 -18.46 4.40 -8.55
N GLN A 34 -19.26 3.40 -8.15
CA GLN A 34 -19.04 2.61 -6.93
C GLN A 34 -17.71 1.85 -6.95
N PHE A 35 -17.27 1.37 -8.12
CA PHE A 35 -15.98 0.69 -8.26
C PHE A 35 -14.83 1.58 -7.77
N PHE A 36 -14.83 2.87 -8.16
CA PHE A 36 -13.80 3.80 -7.73
C PHE A 36 -13.95 4.24 -6.27
N SER A 37 -15.18 4.35 -5.75
CA SER A 37 -15.38 4.73 -4.35
C SER A 37 -15.03 3.61 -3.38
N ASP A 38 -15.15 2.33 -3.75
CA ASP A 38 -14.73 1.25 -2.86
C ASP A 38 -13.22 1.26 -2.57
N PHE A 39 -12.40 1.75 -3.50
CA PHE A 39 -10.97 1.96 -3.24
C PHE A 39 -10.69 3.08 -2.22
N THR A 40 -11.62 4.01 -1.99
CA THR A 40 -11.45 4.99 -0.89
C THR A 40 -11.51 4.34 0.49
N LYS A 41 -12.25 3.24 0.65
CA LYS A 41 -12.28 2.47 1.92
C LYS A 41 -10.95 1.77 2.16
N VAL A 42 -10.37 1.18 1.11
CA VAL A 42 -9.01 0.62 1.17
C VAL A 42 -8.00 1.69 1.56
N ALA A 43 -8.21 2.94 1.12
CA ALA A 43 -7.35 4.06 1.51
C ALA A 43 -7.49 4.51 2.96
N GLU A 44 -8.71 4.46 3.48
CA GLU A 44 -8.94 4.70 4.90
C GLU A 44 -8.25 3.63 5.78
N ASP A 45 -8.32 2.37 5.38
CA ASP A 45 -7.64 1.29 6.10
C ASP A 45 -6.12 1.44 6.08
N GLU A 46 -5.53 1.74 4.93
CA GLU A 46 -4.08 1.92 4.80
C GLU A 46 -3.59 3.18 5.53
N ALA A 47 -4.42 4.22 5.65
CA ALA A 47 -4.07 5.42 6.42
C ALA A 47 -3.86 5.13 7.92
N LYS A 48 -4.48 4.07 8.47
CA LYS A 48 -4.27 3.65 9.87
C LYS A 48 -2.85 3.14 10.12
N HIS A 49 -2.20 2.60 9.08
CA HIS A 49 -0.81 2.13 9.13
C HIS A 49 0.21 3.28 9.25
N PHE A 50 -0.22 4.54 9.08
CA PHE A 50 0.63 5.73 9.26
C PHE A 50 1.20 5.89 10.66
N SER A 51 0.63 5.21 11.66
CA SER A 51 1.18 5.15 13.01
C SER A 51 2.65 4.71 13.05
N LEU A 52 3.11 3.92 12.07
CA LEU A 52 4.52 3.56 11.88
C LEU A 52 5.45 4.77 11.67
N LEU A 53 4.96 5.88 11.12
CA LEU A 53 5.81 7.03 10.88
C LEU A 53 6.34 7.64 12.16
N ARG A 54 5.53 7.64 13.21
CA ARG A 54 5.98 8.11 14.53
C ARG A 54 7.15 7.27 15.03
N ARG A 55 7.13 5.96 14.76
CA ARG A 55 8.24 5.08 15.16
C ARG A 55 9.53 5.39 14.40
N ILE A 56 9.44 5.71 13.12
CA ILE A 56 10.60 6.09 12.30
C ILE A 56 11.21 7.41 12.80
N GLU A 57 10.37 8.35 13.22
CA GLU A 57 10.81 9.62 13.83
C GLU A 57 11.50 9.41 15.19
N GLU A 58 10.96 8.55 16.06
CA GLU A 58 11.58 8.17 17.33
C GLU A 58 12.96 7.53 17.16
N LEU A 59 13.16 6.81 16.05
CA LEU A 59 14.44 6.20 15.68
C LEU A 59 15.40 7.20 14.99
N GLY A 60 15.07 8.50 14.96
CA GLY A 60 15.91 9.56 14.41
C GLY A 60 15.90 9.64 12.88
N SER A 61 14.93 9.01 12.23
CA SER A 61 14.72 9.07 10.78
C SER A 61 13.45 9.87 10.45
N PHE A 62 13.06 9.94 9.19
CA PHE A 62 11.83 10.61 8.78
C PHE A 62 11.27 10.01 7.50
N TYR A 63 10.02 10.35 7.21
CA TYR A 63 9.34 9.93 5.99
C TYR A 63 10.05 10.40 4.72
N GLY A 64 10.41 9.47 3.84
CA GLY A 64 11.14 9.77 2.61
C GLY A 64 12.66 9.88 2.78
N ALA A 65 13.21 9.63 3.97
CA ALA A 65 14.65 9.51 4.19
C ALA A 65 15.27 8.32 3.41
N GLN A 66 14.48 7.28 3.11
CA GLN A 66 14.91 6.09 2.38
C GLN A 66 14.26 6.03 0.98
N SER A 67 15.01 5.53 -0.01
CA SER A 67 14.55 5.40 -1.39
C SER A 67 13.72 4.14 -1.63
N VAL A 68 12.74 3.85 -0.77
CA VAL A 68 11.96 2.58 -0.83
C VAL A 68 10.63 2.71 -1.59
N HIS A 69 10.38 3.88 -2.20
CA HIS A 69 9.06 4.26 -2.68
C HIS A 69 8.91 4.26 -4.21
N ALA A 70 9.98 3.96 -4.94
CA ALA A 70 9.96 3.93 -6.41
C ALA A 70 9.20 2.73 -6.98
N GLY A 71 9.16 1.60 -6.27
CA GLY A 71 8.64 0.33 -6.80
C GLY A 71 7.17 0.37 -7.21
N PHE A 72 6.32 1.04 -6.42
CA PHE A 72 4.89 1.17 -6.72
C PHE A 72 4.63 2.10 -7.90
N TRP A 73 5.39 3.19 -7.99
CA TRP A 73 5.29 4.13 -9.11
C TRP A 73 5.66 3.47 -10.43
N GLU A 74 6.73 2.67 -10.43
CA GLU A 74 7.15 1.93 -11.62
C GLU A 74 6.12 0.86 -11.99
N ALA A 75 5.65 0.07 -11.02
CA ALA A 75 4.59 -0.92 -11.27
C ALA A 75 3.31 -0.26 -11.83
N GLY A 76 2.94 0.92 -11.35
CA GLY A 76 1.79 1.68 -11.84
C GLY A 76 1.98 2.15 -13.29
N ARG A 77 3.19 2.55 -13.65
CA ARG A 77 3.55 2.91 -15.03
C ARG A 77 3.56 1.69 -15.96
N GLU A 78 4.19 0.60 -15.54
CA GLU A 78 4.31 -0.63 -16.33
C GLU A 78 2.94 -1.23 -16.64
N THR A 79 1.98 -1.14 -15.70
CA THR A 79 0.64 -1.70 -15.85
C THR A 79 -0.41 -0.71 -16.39
N ALA A 80 -0.04 0.54 -16.67
CA ALA A 80 -0.99 1.60 -17.07
C ALA A 80 -1.82 1.28 -18.33
N HIS A 81 -1.38 0.32 -19.13
CA HIS A 81 -2.04 -0.11 -20.37
C HIS A 81 -3.16 -1.15 -20.15
N SER A 82 -3.30 -1.71 -18.95
CA SER A 82 -4.28 -2.77 -18.67
C SER A 82 -4.85 -2.63 -17.25
N LEU A 83 -6.16 -2.41 -17.15
CA LEU A 83 -6.86 -2.33 -15.87
C LEU A 83 -6.67 -3.60 -15.04
N SER A 84 -6.78 -4.78 -15.66
CA SER A 84 -6.63 -6.05 -14.93
C SER A 84 -5.20 -6.25 -14.43
N ALA A 85 -4.19 -5.93 -15.25
CA ALA A 85 -2.80 -5.99 -14.81
C ALA A 85 -2.55 -5.00 -13.66
N HIS A 86 -3.07 -3.79 -13.76
CA HIS A 86 -2.90 -2.76 -12.75
C HIS A 86 -3.52 -3.19 -11.42
N LEU A 87 -4.76 -3.69 -11.45
CA LEU A 87 -5.45 -4.19 -10.26
C LEU A 87 -4.69 -5.37 -9.62
N CYS A 88 -4.25 -6.35 -10.41
CA CYS A 88 -3.55 -7.54 -9.90
C CYS A 88 -2.16 -7.25 -9.33
N ILE A 89 -1.39 -6.38 -9.98
CA ILE A 89 -0.03 -6.07 -9.56
C ILE A 89 -0.03 -5.13 -8.37
N ILE A 90 -0.73 -4.00 -8.45
CA ILE A 90 -0.67 -2.94 -7.42
C ILE A 90 -1.28 -3.39 -6.09
N HIS A 91 -2.33 -4.21 -6.12
CA HIS A 91 -3.03 -4.64 -4.92
C HIS A 91 -2.61 -6.05 -4.46
N PRO A 92 -3.08 -7.18 -5.04
CA PRO A 92 -2.76 -8.52 -4.57
C PRO A 92 -1.27 -8.84 -4.48
N VAL A 93 -0.48 -8.52 -5.52
CA VAL A 93 0.94 -8.93 -5.54
C VAL A 93 1.75 -8.14 -4.51
N HIS A 94 1.51 -6.83 -4.40
CA HIS A 94 2.21 -6.04 -3.40
C HIS A 94 1.76 -6.33 -1.97
N GLU A 95 0.48 -6.65 -1.76
CA GLU A 95 -0.03 -7.14 -0.47
C GLU A 95 0.66 -8.46 -0.09
N ALA A 96 0.68 -9.44 -1.00
CA ALA A 96 1.34 -10.73 -0.77
C ALA A 96 2.83 -10.57 -0.45
N ARG A 97 3.54 -9.69 -1.17
CA ARG A 97 4.95 -9.37 -0.87
C ARG A 97 5.12 -8.74 0.52
N GLY A 98 4.19 -7.87 0.92
CA GLY A 98 4.17 -7.32 2.28
C GLY A 98 4.04 -8.43 3.32
N LEU A 99 3.07 -9.33 3.12
CA LEU A 99 2.86 -10.48 4.00
C LEU A 99 4.08 -11.41 4.10
N ASP A 100 4.81 -11.62 3.02
CA ASP A 100 6.04 -12.44 3.02
C ASP A 100 7.20 -11.77 3.76
N VAL A 101 7.31 -10.44 3.69
CA VAL A 101 8.39 -9.65 4.34
C VAL A 101 8.12 -9.41 5.83
N ASN A 102 6.86 -9.49 6.27
CA ASN A 102 6.46 -9.18 7.64
C ASN A 102 7.11 -10.10 8.71
N PRO A 103 7.02 -11.44 8.64
CA PRO A 103 7.61 -12.32 9.65
C PRO A 103 9.13 -12.13 9.87
N PRO A 104 9.99 -12.10 8.83
CA PRO A 104 11.42 -11.89 9.04
C PRO A 104 11.73 -10.49 9.58
N THR A 105 10.91 -9.48 9.26
CA THR A 105 11.10 -8.11 9.79
C THR A 105 10.80 -8.05 11.29
N VAL A 106 9.71 -8.65 11.74
CA VAL A 106 9.38 -8.76 13.18
C VAL A 106 10.44 -9.54 13.94
N ALA A 107 10.98 -10.61 13.35
CA ALA A 107 12.06 -11.39 13.95
C ALA A 107 13.32 -10.53 14.17
N LYS A 108 13.67 -9.66 13.21
CA LYS A 108 14.80 -8.72 13.34
C LYS A 108 14.60 -7.71 14.46
N PHE A 109 13.42 -7.10 14.58
CA PHE A 109 13.13 -6.17 15.68
C PHE A 109 13.25 -6.86 17.04
N ARG A 110 12.70 -8.07 17.17
CA ARG A 110 12.81 -8.87 18.40
C ARG A 110 14.27 -9.20 18.74
N ALA A 111 15.07 -9.60 17.75
CA ALA A 111 16.49 -9.89 17.95
C ALA A 111 17.30 -8.64 18.34
N ALA A 112 16.89 -7.47 17.88
CA ALA A 112 17.49 -6.18 18.25
C ALA A 112 16.99 -5.63 19.61
N GLY A 113 16.05 -6.32 20.28
CA GLY A 113 15.45 -5.87 21.54
C GLY A 113 14.42 -4.73 21.38
N ASP A 114 14.03 -4.38 20.16
CA ASP A 114 13.08 -3.32 19.86
C ASP A 114 11.63 -3.83 19.97
N LEU A 115 11.15 -3.94 21.22
CA LEU A 115 9.80 -4.43 21.51
C LEU A 115 8.71 -3.44 21.09
N ASP A 116 8.98 -2.14 21.10
CA ASP A 116 8.02 -1.12 20.68
C ASP A 116 7.69 -1.26 19.19
N SER A 117 8.70 -1.46 18.34
CA SER A 117 8.48 -1.74 16.90
C SER A 117 7.76 -3.07 16.68
N VAL A 118 7.96 -4.08 17.54
CA VAL A 118 7.20 -5.34 17.48
C VAL A 118 5.72 -5.10 17.79
N GLU A 119 5.38 -4.27 18.78
CA GLU A 119 3.98 -3.95 19.11
C GLU A 119 3.30 -3.14 18.00
N VAL A 120 3.96 -2.12 17.46
CA VAL A 120 3.43 -1.35 16.33
C VAL A 120 3.15 -2.27 15.13
N TRP A 121 4.02 -3.27 14.88
CA TRP A 121 3.81 -4.22 13.79
C TRP A 121 2.63 -5.18 14.00
N LYS A 122 2.25 -5.48 15.25
CA LYS A 122 1.05 -6.31 15.51
C LYS A 122 -0.24 -5.60 15.09
N PHE A 123 -0.27 -4.27 15.17
CA PHE A 123 -1.39 -3.46 14.73
C PHE A 123 -1.56 -3.46 13.20
N LEU A 124 -0.47 -3.70 12.45
CA LEU A 124 -0.46 -3.73 10.99
C LEU A 124 -0.86 -5.08 10.39
N ARG A 125 -1.11 -6.12 11.19
CA ARG A 125 -1.59 -7.37 10.61
C ARG A 125 -2.98 -7.10 10.00
N PRO A 126 -3.21 -7.49 8.73
CA PRO A 126 -4.58 -7.56 8.26
C PRO A 126 -5.35 -8.48 9.22
N TYR A 127 -6.64 -8.17 9.39
CA TYR A 127 -7.60 -8.98 10.16
C TYR A 127 -7.79 -10.36 9.51
N THR A 128 -6.74 -11.16 9.39
CA THR A 128 -6.77 -12.54 8.88
C THR A 128 -7.07 -13.47 10.05
N THR A 129 -8.21 -13.23 10.69
CA THR A 129 -9.04 -14.27 11.28
C THR A 129 -10.46 -14.03 10.76
N MET A 130 -10.65 -14.26 9.46
CA MET A 130 -11.92 -14.84 9.05
C MET A 130 -11.89 -16.29 9.49
N LYS A 131 -12.62 -16.59 10.57
CA LYS A 131 -13.22 -17.91 10.72
C LYS A 131 -14.35 -18.07 9.72
#